data_AF-A0AAD6Z2B4-F1
#
_entry.id   AF-A0AAD6Z2B4-F1
#
_cell.length_a   1.000
_cell.length_b   1.000
_cell.length_c   1.000
_cell.angle_alpha   90.00
_cell.angle_beta   90.00
_cell.angle_gamma   90.00
#
_symmetry.space_group_name_H-M   'P 1'
#
loop_
_entity.id
_entity.type
_entity.pdbx_description
1 polymer ?
#
loop_
_entity_poly.entity_id
_entity_poly.type
_entity_poly.pdbx_seq_one_letter_code
_entity_poly.pdbx_strand_id
1 'polypeptide(L)'
;MQRALDRYDEGVTPASICDIDQLEAMRLAEQAWAEVTKDTIANCWRKSGILPTADSISIDEELEHDVNSRGIISPADTVPDPKLTEAEAALAQVLNELQEVGVLQKKYLVDIEDLIQMPEEAVTEDATDEDIFEAVQKLWSQEADREIHGGDDDEEIDPKPSWKEALQAAATLRKYIVDLDDLFARKMEGDLSSFGHETRREEVRTMVNSSIYDYFTYT
;
A
#
# COMPACT_ATOMS: atom_id res chain seq x y z
N MET A 1 -3.30 9.28 -6.90
CA MET A 1 -4.16 8.15 -6.48
C MET A 1 -5.55 8.62 -6.10
N GLN A 2 -5.71 9.60 -5.20
CA GLN A 2 -7.02 10.14 -4.79
C GLN A 2 -7.94 10.55 -5.96
N ARG A 3 -7.43 11.29 -6.95
CA ARG A 3 -8.18 11.70 -8.15
C ARG A 3 -8.77 10.52 -8.94
N ALA A 4 -8.09 9.39 -8.99
CA ALA A 4 -8.58 8.21 -9.70
C ALA A 4 -9.71 7.52 -8.93
N LEU A 5 -9.58 7.47 -7.60
CA LEU A 5 -10.60 6.96 -6.69
C LEU A 5 -11.87 7.81 -6.74
N ASP A 6 -11.73 9.15 -6.69
CA ASP A 6 -12.90 10.04 -6.75
C ASP A 6 -13.66 9.90 -8.09
N ARG A 7 -12.94 9.69 -9.21
CA ARG A 7 -13.58 9.43 -10.53
C ARG A 7 -14.29 8.07 -10.58
N TYR A 8 -13.75 7.06 -9.91
CA TYR A 8 -14.41 5.75 -9.80
C TYR A 8 -15.72 5.87 -9.01
N ASP A 9 -15.70 6.61 -7.91
CA ASP A 9 -16.87 6.86 -7.07
C ASP A 9 -17.96 7.66 -7.85
N GLU A 10 -17.55 8.52 -8.79
CA GLU A 10 -18.44 9.24 -9.72
C GLU A 10 -19.00 8.36 -10.86
N GLY A 11 -18.67 7.06 -10.87
CA GLY A 11 -19.17 6.10 -11.86
C GLY A 11 -18.42 6.13 -13.19
N VAL A 12 -17.26 6.78 -13.27
CA VAL A 12 -16.38 6.68 -14.43
C VAL A 12 -15.85 5.25 -14.51
N THR A 13 -15.97 4.62 -15.67
CA THR A 13 -15.52 3.23 -15.85
C THR A 13 -14.01 3.13 -15.60
N PRO A 14 -13.51 2.04 -14.99
CA PRO A 14 -12.07 1.85 -14.80
C PRO A 14 -11.26 2.01 -16.08
N ALA A 15 -11.82 1.60 -17.23
CA ALA A 15 -11.23 1.79 -18.54
C ALA A 15 -11.01 3.28 -18.90
N SER A 16 -11.94 4.17 -18.54
CA SER A 16 -11.83 5.62 -18.74
C SER A 16 -10.96 6.32 -17.69
N ILE A 17 -10.82 5.74 -16.49
CA ILE A 17 -9.91 6.25 -15.45
C ILE A 17 -8.45 6.00 -15.82
N CYS A 18 -8.19 4.85 -16.46
CA CYS A 18 -6.87 4.47 -16.96
C CYS A 18 -6.59 4.97 -18.38
N ASP A 19 -7.54 5.68 -19.00
CA ASP A 19 -7.33 6.32 -20.30
C ASP A 19 -6.46 7.58 -20.10
N ILE A 20 -5.15 7.37 -20.14
CA ILE A 20 -4.17 8.45 -20.09
C ILE A 20 -4.06 9.02 -21.50
N ASP A 21 -4.50 10.27 -21.67
CA ASP A 21 -4.22 11.03 -22.89
C ASP A 21 -2.71 11.28 -22.96
N GLN A 22 -2.02 10.43 -23.71
CA GLN A 22 -0.57 10.48 -23.89
C GLN A 22 -0.13 11.81 -24.52
N LEU A 23 -0.96 12.40 -25.38
CA LEU A 23 -0.65 13.67 -26.03
C LEU A 23 -0.73 14.83 -25.03
N GLU A 24 -1.75 14.83 -24.17
CA GLU A 24 -1.85 15.77 -23.06
C GLU A 24 -0.66 15.61 -22.10
N ALA A 25 -0.32 14.38 -21.73
CA ALA A 25 0.82 14.09 -20.86
C ALA A 25 2.15 14.57 -21.47
N MET A 26 2.36 14.36 -22.77
CA MET A 26 3.56 14.85 -23.48
C MET A 26 3.63 16.38 -23.49
N ARG A 27 2.51 17.07 -23.73
CA ARG A 27 2.45 18.54 -23.71
C ARG A 27 2.72 19.11 -22.32
N LEU A 28 2.17 18.48 -21.28
CA LEU A 28 2.43 18.86 -19.89
C LEU A 28 3.90 18.65 -19.53
N ALA A 29 4.51 17.54 -19.95
CA ALA A 29 5.92 17.28 -19.74
C ALA A 29 6.80 18.32 -20.47
N GLU A 30 6.46 18.67 -21.71
CA GLU A 30 7.16 19.72 -22.48
C GLU A 30 7.06 21.08 -21.79
N GLN A 31 5.87 21.47 -21.33
CA GLN A 31 5.65 22.71 -20.60
C GLN A 31 6.45 22.74 -19.29
N ALA A 32 6.37 21.66 -18.50
CA ALA A 32 7.11 21.55 -17.25
C ALA A 32 8.63 21.61 -17.49
N TRP A 33 9.12 20.95 -18.54
CA TRP A 33 10.53 20.98 -18.90
C TRP A 33 11.00 22.38 -19.34
N ALA A 34 10.16 23.14 -20.03
CA ALA A 34 10.47 24.52 -20.43
C ALA A 34 10.65 25.47 -19.23
N GLU A 35 10.02 25.17 -18.09
CA GLU A 35 10.16 25.92 -16.84
C GLU A 35 11.41 25.54 -16.03
N VAL A 36 12.08 24.43 -16.38
CA VAL A 36 13.32 24.00 -15.72
C VAL A 36 14.47 24.91 -16.12
N THR A 37 14.94 25.72 -15.18
CA THR A 37 16.10 26.59 -15.37
C THR A 37 17.41 25.87 -14.99
N LYS A 38 18.54 26.43 -15.42
CA LYS A 38 19.87 25.95 -15.01
C LYS A 38 20.03 25.95 -13.48
N ASP A 39 19.46 26.93 -12.80
CA ASP A 39 19.51 27.02 -11.34
C ASP A 39 18.65 25.94 -10.68
N THR A 40 17.50 25.60 -11.27
CA THR A 40 16.67 24.47 -10.83
C THR A 40 17.46 23.17 -10.88
N ILE A 41 18.16 22.91 -11.99
CA ILE A 41 19.01 21.71 -12.15
C ILE A 41 20.15 21.71 -11.14
N ALA A 42 20.87 22.83 -11.00
CA ALA A 42 21.98 22.95 -10.05
C ALA A 42 21.54 22.73 -8.60
N ASN A 43 20.37 23.26 -8.22
CA ASN A 43 19.81 23.07 -6.88
C ASN A 43 19.36 21.62 -6.65
N CYS A 44 18.74 20.97 -7.65
CA CYS A 44 18.39 19.56 -7.58
C CYS A 44 19.64 18.68 -7.42
N TRP A 45 20.68 18.92 -8.21
CA TRP A 45 21.94 18.16 -8.14
C TRP A 45 22.70 18.38 -6.84
N ARG A 46 22.64 19.59 -6.26
CA ARG A 46 23.18 19.86 -4.93
C ARG A 46 22.41 19.07 -3.86
N LYS A 47 21.07 19.07 -3.93
CA LYS A 47 20.22 18.35 -2.97
C LYS A 47 20.37 16.83 -3.09
N SER A 48 20.62 16.32 -4.29
CA SER A 48 20.86 14.89 -4.52
C SER A 48 22.33 14.47 -4.31
N GLY A 49 23.24 15.40 -3.97
CA GLY A 49 24.65 15.10 -3.75
C GLY A 49 25.45 14.76 -5.02
N ILE A 50 24.92 15.05 -6.22
CA ILE A 50 25.65 14.85 -7.49
C ILE A 50 26.75 15.90 -7.65
N LEU A 51 26.49 17.12 -7.19
CA LEU A 51 27.53 18.15 -7.09
C LEU A 51 28.20 18.03 -5.72
N PRO A 52 29.55 18.04 -5.65
CA PRO A 52 30.25 18.08 -4.37
C PRO A 52 29.81 19.33 -3.61
N THR A 53 29.32 19.11 -2.39
CA THR A 53 29.05 20.21 -1.47
C THR A 53 30.39 20.89 -1.20
N ALA A 54 30.42 22.23 -1.15
CA ALA A 54 31.67 22.98 -1.00
C ALA A 54 32.50 22.59 0.25
N ASP A 55 31.90 21.85 1.19
CA ASP A 55 32.54 21.33 2.39
C ASP A 55 33.20 19.94 2.24
N SER A 56 33.12 19.30 1.06
CA SER A 56 33.62 17.93 0.84
C SER A 56 34.77 17.82 -0.15
N ILE A 57 35.66 18.81 -0.23
CA ILE A 57 36.94 18.66 -0.93
C ILE A 57 38.08 18.73 0.08
N SER A 58 38.40 17.56 0.62
CA SER A 58 39.73 17.21 1.11
C SER A 58 39.97 15.80 0.59
N ILE A 59 40.33 15.69 -0.69
CA ILE A 59 40.82 14.43 -1.23
C ILE A 59 42.14 14.76 -1.91
N ASP A 60 43.19 14.35 -1.22
CA ASP A 60 44.53 14.21 -1.75
C ASP A 60 44.49 13.33 -3.01
N GLU A 61 45.18 13.86 -4.01
CA GLU A 61 45.71 13.26 -5.22
C GLU A 61 46.01 11.74 -5.12
N GLU A 62 45.14 10.89 -5.68
CA GLU A 62 45.46 9.68 -6.47
C GLU A 62 44.20 8.84 -6.71
N LEU A 63 43.90 8.51 -7.96
CA LEU A 63 43.47 7.19 -8.47
C LEU A 63 42.76 7.35 -9.82
N GLU A 64 43.55 7.28 -10.90
CA GLU A 64 43.08 6.74 -12.16
C GLU A 64 42.92 5.22 -11.99
N HIS A 65 41.69 4.68 -12.02
CA HIS A 65 41.47 3.31 -12.49
C HIS A 65 40.02 3.08 -12.92
N ASP A 66 39.86 3.11 -14.24
CA ASP A 66 39.05 2.27 -15.12
C ASP A 66 37.84 1.52 -14.53
N VAL A 67 36.64 1.91 -14.99
CA VAL A 67 35.37 1.25 -14.66
C VAL A 67 34.99 0.35 -15.83
N ASN A 68 35.15 -0.97 -15.69
CA ASN A 68 34.44 -1.89 -16.57
C ASN A 68 34.04 -3.21 -15.92
N SER A 69 32.79 -3.56 -16.22
CA SER A 69 32.19 -4.90 -16.33
C SER A 69 31.63 -5.59 -15.09
N ARG A 70 30.29 -5.50 -15.03
CA ARG A 70 29.33 -6.55 -14.68
C ARG A 70 29.91 -7.98 -14.76
N GLY A 71 29.89 -8.69 -13.64
CA GLY A 71 30.04 -10.14 -13.57
C GLY A 71 29.01 -10.73 -12.62
N ILE A 72 28.13 -11.57 -13.16
CA ILE A 72 27.20 -12.44 -12.44
C ILE A 72 28.03 -13.50 -11.70
N ILE A 73 27.87 -13.66 -10.38
CA ILE A 73 28.53 -14.71 -9.61
C ILE A 73 27.49 -15.74 -9.18
N SER A 74 27.72 -17.00 -9.59
CA SER A 74 27.02 -18.20 -9.13
C SER A 74 27.76 -18.78 -7.91
N PRO A 75 27.09 -19.50 -6.99
CA PRO A 75 27.60 -19.80 -5.67
C PRO A 75 28.30 -21.17 -5.62
N ALA A 76 29.61 -21.17 -5.66
CA ALA A 76 30.44 -22.25 -5.12
C ALA A 76 31.88 -21.73 -5.06
N ASP A 77 32.53 -21.90 -3.91
CA ASP A 77 33.90 -21.48 -3.58
C ASP A 77 34.09 -20.00 -3.19
N THR A 78 33.40 -19.57 -2.13
CA THR A 78 33.72 -18.30 -1.46
C THR A 78 34.96 -18.49 -0.60
N VAL A 79 36.14 -18.15 -1.13
CA VAL A 79 37.24 -17.67 -0.28
C VAL A 79 36.68 -16.46 0.45
N PRO A 80 36.62 -16.44 1.81
CA PRO A 80 36.04 -15.32 2.51
C PRO A 80 36.83 -14.07 2.14
N ASP A 81 36.14 -13.12 1.49
CA ASP A 81 36.73 -11.84 1.14
C ASP A 81 37.15 -11.19 2.47
N PRO A 82 38.45 -10.88 2.67
CA PRO A 82 38.94 -10.30 3.91
C PRO A 82 38.25 -8.96 4.23
N LYS A 83 37.74 -8.26 3.21
CA LYS A 83 36.99 -7.02 3.39
C LYS A 83 35.56 -7.26 3.86
N LEU A 84 34.94 -8.36 3.43
CA LEU A 84 33.59 -8.71 3.86
C LEU A 84 33.58 -9.15 5.33
N THR A 85 34.58 -9.93 5.74
CA THR A 85 34.74 -10.37 7.13
C THR A 85 35.07 -9.21 8.09
N GLU A 86 35.84 -8.21 7.64
CA GLU A 86 36.08 -6.98 8.41
C GLU A 86 34.80 -6.14 8.57
N ALA A 87 34.02 -6.00 7.49
CA ALA A 87 32.75 -5.28 7.52
C ALA A 87 31.71 -5.95 8.42
N GLU A 88 31.63 -7.29 8.40
CA GLU A 88 30.75 -8.07 9.29
C GLU A 88 31.14 -7.90 10.76
N ALA A 89 32.44 -7.92 11.08
CA ALA A 89 32.94 -7.70 12.43
C ALA A 89 32.63 -6.27 12.93
N ALA A 90 32.81 -5.27 12.08
CA ALA A 90 32.47 -3.88 12.40
C ALA A 90 30.96 -3.69 12.66
N LEU A 91 30.11 -4.34 11.84
CA LEU A 91 28.66 -4.32 12.03
C LEU A 91 28.26 -4.98 13.35
N ALA A 92 28.85 -6.13 13.68
CA ALA A 92 28.59 -6.83 14.93
C ALA A 92 28.98 -5.98 16.15
N GLN A 93 30.09 -5.23 16.06
CA GLN A 93 30.51 -4.31 17.11
C GLN A 93 29.48 -3.19 17.34
N VAL A 94 29.03 -2.53 16.28
CA VAL A 94 28.03 -1.44 16.37
C VAL A 94 26.71 -1.94 16.95
N LEU A 95 26.26 -3.13 16.55
CA LEU A 95 25.03 -3.72 17.08
C LEU A 95 25.13 -4.03 18.58
N ASN A 96 26.28 -4.52 19.04
CA ASN A 96 26.55 -4.74 20.47
C ASN A 96 26.56 -3.42 21.25
N GLU A 97 27.21 -2.38 20.73
CA GLU A 97 27.24 -1.05 21.36
C GLU A 97 25.83 -0.46 21.46
N LEU A 98 25.01 -0.57 20.42
CA LEU A 98 23.61 -0.10 20.44
C LEU A 98 22.74 -0.88 21.43
N GLN A 99 23.04 -2.16 21.66
CA GLN A 99 22.38 -2.97 22.68
C GLN A 99 22.81 -2.56 24.10
N GLU A 100 24.09 -2.28 24.32
CA GLU A 100 24.60 -1.82 25.62
C GLU A 100 24.04 -0.45 26.02
N VAL A 101 23.89 0.46 25.04
CA VAL A 101 23.26 1.77 25.25
C VAL A 101 21.73 1.65 25.43
N GLY A 102 21.15 0.47 25.19
CA GLY A 102 19.73 0.18 25.36
C GLY A 102 18.83 0.71 24.24
N VAL A 103 19.43 1.24 23.16
CA VAL A 103 18.72 1.68 21.96
C VAL A 103 18.15 0.47 21.21
N LEU A 104 18.92 -0.62 21.15
CA LEU A 104 18.51 -1.87 20.52
C LEU A 104 18.13 -2.89 21.60
N GLN A 105 16.84 -3.19 21.74
CA GLN A 105 16.40 -4.26 22.66
C GLN A 105 16.76 -5.62 22.06
N LYS A 106 17.33 -6.53 22.87
CA LYS A 106 17.78 -7.87 22.45
C LYS A 106 16.74 -8.68 21.67
N LYS A 107 15.45 -8.47 21.93
CA LYS A 107 14.33 -9.14 21.23
C LYS A 107 14.21 -8.76 19.74
N TYR A 108 14.90 -7.72 19.28
CA TYR A 108 14.91 -7.27 17.88
C TYR A 108 16.19 -7.67 17.14
N LEU A 109 17.16 -8.30 17.83
CA LEU A 109 18.26 -8.99 17.18
C LEU A 109 17.75 -10.37 16.79
N VAL A 110 17.43 -10.53 15.51
CA VAL A 110 17.03 -11.82 14.93
C VAL A 110 18.18 -12.30 14.08
N ASP A 111 18.67 -13.50 14.37
CA ASP A 111 19.71 -14.15 13.57
C ASP A 111 19.14 -14.54 12.20
N ILE A 112 19.98 -14.61 11.18
CA ILE A 112 19.50 -14.94 9.82
C ILE A 112 18.90 -16.36 9.81
N GLU A 113 19.50 -17.27 10.58
CA GLU A 113 19.06 -18.63 10.79
C GLU A 113 17.68 -18.70 11.46
N ASP A 114 17.38 -17.81 12.41
CA ASP A 114 16.07 -17.69 13.06
C ASP A 114 15.02 -17.11 12.09
N LEU A 115 15.43 -16.25 11.16
CA LEU A 115 14.55 -15.68 10.13
C LEU A 115 14.16 -16.71 9.07
N ILE A 116 15.04 -17.68 8.82
CA ILE A 116 14.82 -18.80 7.90
C ILE A 116 14.00 -19.90 8.58
N GLN A 117 14.08 -20.03 9.90
CA GLN A 117 13.26 -20.93 10.70
C GLN A 117 12.02 -20.22 11.24
N MET A 118 11.17 -19.71 10.34
CA MET A 118 9.79 -19.44 10.74
C MET A 118 9.14 -20.77 11.15
N PRO A 119 8.60 -20.92 12.36
CA PRO A 119 7.77 -22.08 12.67
C PRO A 119 6.63 -22.11 11.65
N GLU A 120 6.36 -23.30 11.09
CA GLU A 120 5.20 -23.53 10.21
C GLU A 120 4.00 -22.80 10.80
N GLU A 121 3.32 -22.00 9.97
CA GLU A 121 2.05 -21.39 10.35
C GLU A 121 1.20 -22.49 10.99
N ALA A 122 0.79 -22.29 12.24
CA ALA A 122 -0.10 -23.21 12.90
C ALA A 122 -1.35 -23.30 12.03
N VAL A 123 -1.45 -24.39 11.26
CA VAL A 123 -2.64 -24.76 10.51
C VAL A 123 -3.74 -24.75 11.55
N THR A 124 -4.57 -23.71 11.50
CA THR A 124 -5.78 -23.66 12.31
C THR A 124 -6.55 -24.91 11.96
N GLU A 125 -6.84 -25.74 12.96
CA GLU A 125 -7.55 -27.02 12.82
C GLU A 125 -8.61 -26.90 11.72
N ASP A 126 -8.47 -27.73 10.68
CA ASP A 126 -9.34 -27.69 9.51
C ASP A 126 -10.79 -27.85 9.99
N ALA A 127 -11.62 -26.82 9.75
CA ALA A 127 -13.05 -26.92 10.00
C ALA A 127 -13.59 -28.15 9.27
N THR A 128 -14.21 -29.06 10.01
CA THR A 128 -14.67 -30.31 9.44
C THR A 128 -15.96 -30.09 8.66
N ASP A 129 -16.24 -30.95 7.68
CA ASP A 129 -17.48 -30.89 6.90
C ASP A 129 -18.74 -30.95 7.79
N GLU A 130 -18.63 -31.55 8.98
CA GLU A 130 -19.70 -31.61 9.99
C GLU A 130 -19.96 -30.23 10.63
N ASP A 131 -18.90 -29.46 10.94
CA ASP A 131 -19.01 -28.11 11.47
C ASP A 131 -19.70 -27.17 10.47
N ILE A 132 -19.45 -27.39 9.18
CA ILE A 132 -20.12 -26.67 8.09
C ILE A 132 -21.61 -27.04 8.03
N PHE A 133 -21.94 -28.33 8.15
CA PHE A 133 -23.32 -28.81 8.11
C PHE A 133 -24.14 -28.28 9.29
N GLU A 134 -23.55 -28.29 10.49
CA GLU A 134 -24.18 -27.80 11.71
C GLU A 134 -24.41 -26.28 11.64
N ALA A 135 -23.45 -25.52 11.09
CA ALA A 135 -23.61 -24.08 10.87
C ALA A 135 -24.77 -23.75 9.93
N VAL A 136 -24.92 -24.48 8.82
CA VAL A 136 -26.01 -24.28 7.85
C VAL A 136 -27.37 -24.62 8.47
N GLN A 137 -27.47 -25.74 9.19
CA GLN A 137 -28.71 -26.17 9.84
C GLN A 137 -29.15 -25.20 10.95
N LYS A 138 -28.18 -24.65 11.70
CA LYS A 138 -28.42 -23.64 12.72
C LYS A 138 -28.91 -22.32 12.13
N LEU A 139 -28.44 -21.96 10.93
CA LEU A 139 -28.85 -20.75 10.22
C LEU A 139 -30.29 -20.86 9.70
N TRP A 140 -30.65 -22.01 9.12
CA TRP A 140 -32.03 -22.28 8.68
C TRP A 140 -33.04 -22.35 9.83
N SER A 141 -32.64 -22.88 10.98
CA SER A 141 -33.50 -22.92 12.16
C SER A 141 -33.78 -21.51 12.72
N GLN A 142 -32.78 -20.63 12.71
CA GLN A 142 -32.93 -19.23 13.11
C GLN A 142 -33.79 -18.43 12.12
N GLU A 143 -33.70 -18.73 10.82
CA GLU A 143 -34.54 -18.12 9.79
C GLU A 143 -36.01 -18.55 9.96
N ALA A 144 -36.25 -19.83 10.25
CA ALA A 144 -37.60 -20.35 10.50
C ALA A 144 -38.24 -19.74 11.77
N ASP A 145 -37.46 -19.47 12.82
CA ASP A 145 -37.95 -18.79 14.02
C ASP A 145 -38.29 -17.30 13.79
N ARG A 146 -37.69 -16.66 12.77
CA ARG A 146 -38.06 -15.29 12.36
C ARG A 146 -39.39 -15.24 11.62
N GLU A 147 -39.76 -16.30 10.91
CA GLU A 147 -40.99 -16.35 10.10
C GLU A 147 -42.25 -16.63 10.94
N ILE A 148 -42.11 -17.15 12.17
CA ILE A 148 -43.24 -17.49 13.07
C ILE A 148 -43.69 -16.31 13.94
N HIS A 149 -42.83 -15.32 14.17
CA HIS A 149 -43.20 -14.08 14.85
C HIS A 149 -43.52 -12.98 13.85
N GLY A 150 -44.71 -13.10 13.25
CA GLY A 150 -45.37 -12.04 12.48
C GLY A 150 -45.54 -10.78 13.33
N GLY A 151 -44.54 -9.92 13.28
CA GLY A 151 -44.61 -8.51 13.64
C GLY A 151 -45.02 -7.75 12.39
N ASP A 152 -46.32 -7.46 12.32
CA ASP A 152 -46.96 -6.53 11.40
C ASP A 152 -46.52 -5.09 11.73
N ASP A 153 -45.27 -4.77 11.40
CA ASP A 153 -44.80 -3.38 11.27
C ASP A 153 -44.44 -3.18 9.80
N ASP A 154 -45.46 -2.88 9.00
CA ASP A 154 -45.36 -2.24 7.69
C ASP A 154 -44.78 -0.81 7.85
N GLU A 155 -43.60 -0.67 8.47
CA GLU A 155 -42.79 0.52 8.25
C GLU A 155 -42.25 0.42 6.83
N GLU A 156 -42.61 1.39 5.99
CA GLU A 156 -42.07 1.60 4.66
C GLU A 156 -40.54 1.82 4.81
N ILE A 157 -39.76 0.74 4.87
CA ILE A 157 -38.30 0.84 5.01
C ILE A 157 -37.79 1.41 3.70
N ASP A 158 -37.43 2.69 3.72
CA ASP A 158 -36.72 3.33 2.62
C ASP A 158 -35.54 2.42 2.22
N PRO A 159 -35.40 2.09 0.92
CA PRO A 159 -34.39 1.16 0.48
C PRO A 159 -33.01 1.67 0.89
N LYS A 160 -32.20 0.77 1.48
CA LYS A 160 -30.83 1.11 1.88
C LYS A 160 -30.10 1.73 0.68
N PRO A 161 -29.51 2.93 0.84
CA PRO A 161 -28.82 3.59 -0.27
C PRO A 161 -27.68 2.70 -0.78
N SER A 162 -27.48 2.74 -2.10
CA SER A 162 -26.37 2.04 -2.74
C SER A 162 -25.03 2.59 -2.25
N TRP A 163 -23.97 1.77 -2.35
CA TRP A 163 -22.62 2.21 -1.97
C TRP A 163 -22.17 3.46 -2.73
N LYS A 164 -22.59 3.61 -4.00
CA LYS A 164 -22.33 4.80 -4.82
C LYS A 164 -23.00 6.04 -4.26
N GLU A 165 -24.28 5.95 -3.90
CA GLU A 165 -25.03 7.06 -3.29
C GLU A 165 -24.42 7.46 -1.95
N ALA A 166 -23.98 6.49 -1.15
CA ALA A 166 -23.30 6.74 0.12
C ALA A 166 -21.95 7.47 -0.07
N LEU A 167 -21.14 7.04 -1.04
CA LEU A 167 -19.87 7.72 -1.37
C LEU A 167 -20.09 9.13 -1.95
N GLN A 168 -21.12 9.31 -2.78
CA GLN A 168 -21.47 10.62 -3.33
C GLN A 168 -21.94 11.59 -2.23
N ALA A 169 -22.73 11.11 -1.27
CA ALA A 169 -23.12 11.88 -0.09
C ALA A 169 -21.90 12.27 0.75
N ALA A 170 -20.98 11.33 1.01
CA ALA A 170 -19.73 11.60 1.71
C ALA A 170 -18.86 12.64 0.97
N ALA A 171 -18.77 12.56 -0.36
CA ALA A 171 -18.07 13.55 -1.18
C ALA A 171 -18.71 14.95 -1.08
N THR A 172 -20.04 15.02 -1.02
CA THR A 172 -20.78 16.27 -0.83
C THR A 172 -20.50 16.88 0.54
N LEU A 173 -20.50 16.07 1.61
CA LEU A 173 -20.14 16.50 2.95
C LEU A 173 -18.69 16.99 3.03
N ARG A 174 -17.75 16.26 2.39
CA ARG A 174 -16.35 16.69 2.27
C ARG A 174 -16.23 18.07 1.62
N LYS A 175 -16.93 18.31 0.50
CA LYS A 175 -16.93 19.63 -0.16
C LYS A 175 -17.43 20.75 0.75
N TYR A 176 -18.46 20.47 1.56
CA TYR A 176 -19.00 21.45 2.50
C TYR A 176 -18.02 21.81 3.63
N ILE A 177 -17.30 20.82 4.17
CA ILE A 177 -16.39 21.05 5.30
C ILE A 177 -15.00 21.56 4.89
N VAL A 178 -14.63 21.52 3.61
CA VAL A 178 -13.32 22.01 3.13
C VAL A 178 -13.09 23.49 3.48
N ASP A 179 -14.16 24.29 3.51
CA ASP A 179 -14.09 25.72 3.84
C ASP A 179 -14.10 25.97 5.36
N LEU A 180 -14.32 24.93 6.18
CA LEU A 180 -14.33 24.99 7.63
C LEU A 180 -12.97 24.49 8.16
N ASP A 181 -12.18 25.37 8.76
CA ASP A 181 -10.88 25.01 9.35
C ASP A 181 -10.95 24.81 10.88
N ASP A 182 -12.05 24.24 11.37
CA ASP A 182 -12.22 23.93 12.79
C ASP A 182 -11.86 22.46 13.11
N LEU A 183 -11.68 22.15 14.40
CA LEU A 183 -11.31 20.81 14.86
C LEU A 183 -12.36 19.75 14.49
N PHE A 184 -13.63 20.15 14.41
CA PHE A 184 -14.71 19.25 14.05
C PHE A 184 -14.67 18.90 12.56
N ALA A 185 -14.44 19.89 11.69
CA ALA A 185 -14.25 19.71 10.26
C ALA A 185 -13.05 18.81 9.95
N ARG A 186 -11.91 18.99 10.64
CA ARG A 186 -10.74 18.12 10.51
C ARG A 186 -11.00 16.69 10.94
N LYS A 187 -11.73 16.49 12.03
CA LYS A 187 -12.13 15.15 12.48
C LYS A 187 -13.09 14.51 11.48
N MET A 188 -14.11 15.26 11.05
CA MET A 188 -15.10 14.79 10.08
C MET A 188 -14.46 14.44 8.73
N GLU A 189 -13.45 15.20 8.29
CA GLU A 189 -12.68 14.89 7.09
C GLU A 189 -11.96 13.53 7.21
N GLY A 190 -11.36 13.26 8.37
CA GLY A 190 -10.75 11.96 8.68
C GLY A 190 -11.77 10.82 8.73
N ASP A 191 -12.93 11.04 9.36
CA ASP A 191 -14.01 10.06 9.47
C ASP A 191 -14.61 9.74 8.09
N LEU A 192 -14.88 10.76 7.26
CA LEU A 192 -15.39 10.59 5.89
C LEU A 192 -14.38 9.90 4.97
N SER A 193 -13.09 10.17 5.14
CA SER A 193 -12.03 9.47 4.39
C SER A 193 -11.97 7.99 4.76
N SER A 194 -12.01 7.68 6.06
CA SER A 194 -12.03 6.31 6.56
C SER A 194 -13.27 5.55 6.10
N PHE A 195 -14.43 6.19 6.16
CA PHE A 195 -15.70 5.66 5.64
C PHE A 195 -15.60 5.30 4.14
N GLY A 196 -15.02 6.19 3.33
CA GLY A 196 -14.83 5.93 1.91
C GLY A 196 -13.87 4.75 1.61
N HIS A 197 -12.84 4.57 2.43
CA HIS A 197 -11.96 3.41 2.33
C HIS A 197 -12.68 2.11 2.71
N GLU A 198 -13.41 2.11 3.82
CA GLU A 198 -14.12 0.93 4.31
C GLU A 198 -15.23 0.49 3.34
N THR A 199 -16.01 1.45 2.83
CA THR A 199 -17.09 1.17 1.88
C THR A 199 -16.58 0.49 0.62
N ARG A 200 -15.44 0.94 0.07
CA ARG A 200 -14.79 0.30 -1.07
C ARG A 200 -14.24 -1.08 -0.75
N ARG A 201 -13.70 -1.26 0.46
CA ARG A 201 -13.21 -2.57 0.90
C ARG A 201 -14.32 -3.59 0.97
N GLU A 202 -15.48 -3.20 1.50
CA GLU A 202 -16.68 -4.04 1.54
C GLU A 202 -17.20 -4.34 0.14
N GLU A 203 -17.22 -3.36 -0.78
CA GLU A 203 -17.59 -3.62 -2.17
C GLU A 203 -16.71 -4.71 -2.80
N VAL A 204 -15.38 -4.58 -2.69
CA VAL A 204 -14.44 -5.57 -3.23
C VAL A 204 -14.64 -6.95 -2.60
N ARG A 205 -14.98 -7.03 -1.31
CA ARG A 205 -15.30 -8.29 -0.63
C ARG A 205 -16.58 -8.93 -1.17
N THR A 206 -17.55 -8.12 -1.56
CA THR A 206 -18.82 -8.59 -2.13
C THR A 206 -18.76 -8.87 -3.64
N MET A 207 -17.68 -8.46 -4.33
CA MET A 207 -17.49 -8.78 -5.74
C MET A 207 -17.23 -10.28 -5.93
N VAL A 208 -18.08 -10.93 -6.73
CA VAL A 208 -17.87 -12.30 -7.17
C VAL A 208 -16.63 -12.32 -8.08
N ASN A 209 -15.71 -13.26 -7.82
CA ASN A 209 -14.57 -13.50 -8.69
C ASN A 209 -15.07 -13.88 -10.09
N SER A 210 -15.08 -12.92 -11.01
CA SER A 210 -15.33 -13.19 -12.43
C SER A 210 -14.12 -13.93 -12.98
N SER A 211 -14.35 -15.14 -13.49
CA SER A 211 -13.30 -15.89 -14.15
C SER A 211 -12.96 -15.23 -15.47
N ILE A 212 -11.69 -15.27 -15.88
CA ILE A 212 -11.27 -14.73 -17.18
C ILE A 212 -12.07 -15.35 -18.34
N TYR A 213 -12.56 -16.58 -18.15
CA TYR A 213 -13.39 -17.30 -19.12
C TYR A 213 -14.80 -16.72 -19.27
N ASP A 214 -15.34 -16.01 -18.28
CA ASP A 214 -16.67 -15.40 -18.36
C ASP A 214 -16.73 -14.31 -19.44
N TYR A 215 -15.60 -13.64 -19.70
CA TYR A 215 -15.46 -12.58 -20.71
C TYR A 215 -15.34 -13.11 -22.15
N PHE A 216 -15.10 -14.41 -22.35
CA PHE A 216 -14.94 -15.01 -23.68
C PHE A 216 -16.19 -15.78 -24.16
N THR A 217 -17.31 -15.69 -23.44
CA THR A 217 -18.53 -16.47 -23.76
C THR A 217 -19.37 -15.94 -24.94
N TYR A 218 -18.91 -14.91 -25.64
CA TYR A 218 -19.54 -14.46 -26.89
C TYR A 218 -18.75 -14.92 -28.12
N THR A 219 -19.10 -16.11 -28.63
CA THR A 219 -18.84 -16.54 -30.01
C THR A 219 -20.07 -17.21 -30.59
#